data_AF-A0A821KKH3-F1
#
_entry.id   AF-A0A821KKH3-F1
#
_cell.length_a   1.000
_cell.length_b   1.000
_cell.length_c   1.000
_cell.angle_alpha   90.00
_cell.angle_beta   90.00
_cell.angle_gamma   90.00
#
_symmetry.space_group_name_H-M   'P 1'
#
loop_
_entity.id
_entity.type
_entity.pdbx_description
1 polymer ?
#
loop_
_entity_poly.entity_id
_entity_poly.type
_entity_poly.pdbx_seq_one_letter_code
_entity_poly.pdbx_strand_id
1 'polypeptide(L)'
;KPSFQDEKYVLEYTNEQGKLEKIFDLKDYIAHTSDISHIGKHIPDDSKYEEFLRNHLKEYITKNIKIEHQIPNNFLNFVNLQIPKWIDNAINAFHYQENAHYIVQDDLIKPVDYYSTGIIQNFSNWTNGLHQFLQIKHNLKMTSEAFTTNFLSNIGYFKKYNQNLFGLTGTLGSDASKKVLADVYEVDLIIMPSSSKKHYIA
;
A
#
# COMPACT_ATOMS: atom_id res chain seq x y z
N LYS A 1 -10.38 -18.21 -20.32
CA LYS A 1 -9.37 -17.31 -20.90
C LYS A 1 -10.01 -16.51 -22.05
N PRO A 2 -10.29 -15.22 -21.83
CA PRO A 2 -10.66 -14.31 -22.91
C PRO A 2 -9.43 -13.95 -23.75
N SER A 3 -9.62 -13.80 -25.07
CA SER A 3 -8.59 -13.37 -26.02
C SER A 3 -9.24 -12.58 -27.17
N PHE A 4 -8.45 -11.77 -27.86
CA PHE A 4 -8.89 -11.01 -29.02
C PHE A 4 -8.14 -11.53 -30.26
N GLN A 5 -8.87 -12.13 -31.20
CA GLN A 5 -8.33 -12.73 -32.43
C GLN A 5 -9.26 -12.38 -33.59
N ASP A 6 -8.71 -12.00 -34.74
CA ASP A 6 -9.46 -11.70 -35.98
C ASP A 6 -10.64 -10.72 -35.77
N GLU A 7 -10.38 -9.61 -35.05
CA GLU A 7 -11.37 -8.59 -34.67
C GLU A 7 -12.54 -9.08 -33.78
N LYS A 8 -12.43 -10.30 -33.24
CA LYS A 8 -13.47 -10.95 -32.42
C LYS A 8 -12.97 -11.28 -31.02
N TYR A 9 -13.91 -11.23 -30.07
CA TYR A 9 -13.68 -11.70 -28.71
C TYR A 9 -13.87 -13.20 -28.64
N VAL A 10 -12.80 -13.92 -28.31
CA VAL A 10 -12.77 -15.38 -28.21
C VAL A 10 -12.66 -15.76 -26.74
N LEU A 11 -13.53 -16.65 -26.27
CA LEU A 11 -13.52 -17.16 -24.88
C LEU A 11 -13.25 -18.67 -24.88
N GLU A 12 -12.13 -19.08 -24.29
CA GLU A 12 -11.85 -20.47 -23.97
C GLU A 12 -12.23 -20.72 -22.51
N TYR A 13 -13.13 -21.66 -22.22
CA TYR A 13 -13.52 -21.99 -20.85
C TYR A 13 -13.62 -23.51 -20.67
N THR A 14 -13.61 -23.95 -19.42
CA THR A 14 -13.83 -25.35 -19.08
C THR A 14 -15.28 -25.48 -18.63
N ASN A 15 -16.04 -26.36 -19.28
CA ASN A 15 -17.43 -26.60 -18.90
C ASN A 15 -17.52 -27.38 -17.56
N GLU A 16 -18.73 -27.54 -17.02
CA GLU A 16 -18.97 -28.25 -15.75
C GLU A 16 -18.49 -29.72 -15.76
N GLN A 17 -18.27 -30.29 -16.94
CA GLN A 17 -17.77 -31.66 -17.15
C GLN A 17 -16.24 -31.72 -17.33
N GLY A 18 -15.52 -30.61 -17.17
CA GLY A 18 -14.06 -30.56 -17.30
C GLY A 18 -13.55 -30.51 -18.74
N LYS A 19 -14.43 -30.36 -19.75
CA LYS A 19 -14.05 -30.29 -21.16
C LYS A 19 -13.78 -28.84 -21.57
N LEU A 20 -12.69 -28.63 -22.30
CA LEU A 20 -12.34 -27.33 -22.84
C LEU A 20 -13.26 -26.98 -24.02
N GLU A 21 -14.01 -25.90 -23.90
CA GLU A 21 -14.87 -25.33 -24.93
C GLU A 21 -14.36 -23.96 -25.35
N LYS A 22 -14.54 -23.61 -26.62
CA LYS A 22 -14.06 -22.37 -27.22
C LYS A 22 -15.19 -21.68 -27.97
N ILE A 23 -15.52 -20.47 -27.54
CA ILE A 23 -16.43 -19.55 -28.22
C ILE A 23 -15.60 -18.63 -29.08
N PHE A 24 -15.82 -18.64 -30.38
CA PHE A 24 -15.06 -17.87 -31.37
C PHE A 24 -15.55 -16.42 -31.53
N ASP A 25 -16.81 -16.16 -31.20
CA ASP A 25 -17.39 -14.82 -31.26
C ASP A 25 -18.32 -14.60 -30.07
N LEU A 26 -17.74 -14.02 -29.01
CA LEU A 26 -18.45 -13.84 -27.74
C LEU A 26 -19.60 -12.85 -27.87
N LYS A 27 -19.49 -11.83 -28.74
CA LYS A 27 -20.56 -10.84 -28.96
C LYS A 27 -21.76 -11.50 -29.63
N ASP A 28 -21.51 -12.27 -30.69
CA ASP A 28 -22.55 -13.00 -31.40
C ASP A 28 -23.19 -14.09 -30.53
N TYR A 29 -22.38 -14.78 -29.73
CA TYR A 29 -22.85 -15.80 -28.79
C TYR A 29 -23.77 -15.24 -27.71
N ILE A 30 -23.42 -14.09 -27.12
CA ILE A 30 -24.26 -13.41 -26.12
C ILE A 30 -25.56 -12.87 -26.74
N ALA A 31 -25.52 -12.42 -28.01
CA ALA A 31 -26.71 -11.94 -28.70
C ALA A 31 -27.73 -13.06 -29.00
N HIS A 32 -27.26 -14.29 -29.24
CA HIS A 32 -28.10 -15.43 -29.62
C HIS A 32 -28.42 -16.40 -28.48
N THR A 33 -27.72 -16.30 -27.34
CA THR A 33 -27.88 -17.21 -26.21
C THR A 33 -28.46 -16.46 -25.01
N SER A 34 -29.68 -16.84 -24.60
CA SER A 34 -30.40 -16.22 -23.49
C SER A 34 -29.91 -16.65 -22.10
N ASP A 35 -29.28 -17.82 -22.00
CA ASP A 35 -28.63 -18.28 -20.77
C ASP A 35 -27.11 -18.32 -20.94
N ILE A 36 -26.41 -17.43 -20.25
CA ILE A 36 -24.94 -17.37 -20.24
C ILE A 36 -24.37 -17.81 -18.89
N SER A 37 -25.19 -18.37 -17.99
CA SER A 37 -24.80 -18.69 -16.61
C SER A 37 -23.62 -19.66 -16.53
N HIS A 38 -23.45 -20.51 -17.54
CA HIS A 38 -22.34 -21.46 -17.69
C HIS A 38 -21.01 -20.83 -18.08
N ILE A 39 -21.03 -19.64 -18.71
CA ILE A 39 -19.81 -18.90 -19.09
C ILE A 39 -19.53 -17.70 -18.19
N GLY A 40 -20.55 -17.15 -17.51
CA GLY A 40 -20.39 -16.02 -16.63
C GLY A 40 -21.70 -15.39 -16.18
N LYS A 41 -21.61 -14.20 -15.57
CA LYS A 41 -22.77 -13.39 -15.17
C LYS A 41 -22.80 -12.12 -16.00
N HIS A 42 -23.92 -11.84 -16.65
CA HIS A 42 -24.15 -10.55 -17.29
C HIS A 42 -24.37 -9.50 -16.20
N ILE A 43 -23.59 -8.41 -16.23
CA ILE A 43 -23.79 -7.26 -15.35
C ILE A 43 -24.37 -6.16 -16.26
N PRO A 44 -25.66 -5.85 -16.16
CA PRO A 44 -26.34 -4.97 -17.11
C PRO A 44 -26.00 -3.49 -16.96
N ASP A 45 -25.24 -3.11 -15.92
CA ASP A 45 -24.97 -1.72 -15.58
C ASP A 45 -23.50 -1.56 -15.15
N ASP A 46 -22.76 -0.75 -15.91
CA ASP A 46 -21.35 -0.45 -15.64
C ASP A 46 -21.15 0.19 -14.26
N SER A 47 -22.15 0.90 -13.74
CA SER A 47 -22.08 1.49 -12.40
C SER A 47 -22.04 0.44 -11.27
N LYS A 48 -22.52 -0.78 -11.54
CA LYS A 48 -22.51 -1.91 -10.59
C LYS A 48 -21.33 -2.86 -10.79
N TYR A 49 -20.55 -2.67 -11.85
CA TYR A 49 -19.41 -3.53 -12.17
C TYR A 49 -18.35 -3.48 -11.07
N GLU A 50 -17.96 -2.29 -10.61
CA GLU A 50 -16.98 -2.16 -9.54
C GLU A 50 -17.47 -2.75 -8.21
N GLU A 51 -18.75 -2.53 -7.87
CA GLU A 51 -19.34 -3.10 -6.66
C GLU A 51 -19.33 -4.63 -6.71
N PHE A 52 -19.65 -5.21 -7.87
CA PHE A 52 -19.55 -6.64 -8.11
C PHE A 52 -18.11 -7.14 -7.92
N LEU A 53 -17.12 -6.47 -8.52
CA LEU A 53 -15.71 -6.84 -8.36
C LEU A 53 -15.27 -6.79 -6.89
N ARG A 54 -15.62 -5.73 -6.16
CA ARG A 54 -15.30 -5.58 -4.74
C ARG A 54 -15.85 -6.73 -3.91
N ASN A 55 -17.13 -7.05 -4.11
CA ASN A 55 -17.78 -8.14 -3.40
C ASN A 55 -17.18 -9.51 -3.75
N HIS A 56 -16.94 -9.77 -5.03
CA HIS A 56 -16.36 -11.03 -5.50
C HIS A 56 -14.93 -11.23 -4.98
N LEU A 57 -14.07 -10.19 -5.05
CA LEU A 57 -12.71 -10.24 -4.53
C LEU A 57 -12.71 -10.45 -3.01
N LYS A 58 -13.61 -9.79 -2.28
CA LYS A 58 -13.76 -9.98 -0.84
C LYS A 58 -14.14 -11.42 -0.48
N GLU A 59 -15.08 -12.01 -1.20
CA GLU A 59 -15.45 -13.42 -1.03
C GLU A 59 -14.30 -14.38 -1.37
N TYR A 60 -13.59 -14.12 -2.46
CA TYR A 60 -12.45 -14.95 -2.89
C TYR A 60 -11.34 -14.93 -1.83
N ILE A 61 -10.96 -13.74 -1.38
CA ILE A 61 -9.93 -13.53 -0.36
C ILE A 61 -10.32 -14.21 0.95
N THR A 62 -11.55 -14.03 1.43
CA THR A 62 -12.00 -14.64 2.68
C THR A 62 -12.04 -16.17 2.65
N LYS A 63 -12.33 -16.77 1.50
CA LYS A 63 -12.28 -18.23 1.30
C LYS A 63 -10.84 -18.76 1.26
N ASN A 64 -9.95 -18.08 0.53
CA ASN A 64 -8.62 -18.62 0.21
C ASN A 64 -7.53 -18.23 1.21
N ILE A 65 -7.64 -17.09 1.92
CA ILE A 65 -6.63 -16.65 2.90
C ILE A 65 -6.33 -17.74 3.94
N LYS A 66 -7.35 -18.46 4.40
CA LYS A 66 -7.19 -19.50 5.44
C LYS A 66 -6.56 -20.78 4.91
N ILE A 67 -6.56 -20.98 3.60
CA ILE A 67 -6.19 -22.24 2.95
C ILE A 67 -4.70 -22.22 2.56
N GLU A 68 -4.20 -21.08 2.08
CA GLU A 68 -2.86 -21.01 1.46
C GLU A 68 -1.77 -20.46 2.40
N HIS A 69 -2.11 -19.61 3.37
CA HIS A 69 -1.11 -18.93 4.20
C HIS A 69 -1.54 -18.79 5.67
N GLN A 70 -0.72 -19.28 6.61
CA GLN A 70 -0.90 -19.00 8.03
C GLN A 70 -0.46 -17.56 8.34
N ILE A 71 -1.41 -16.64 8.41
CA ILE A 71 -1.19 -15.29 8.91
C ILE A 71 -1.00 -15.38 10.43
N PRO A 72 0.10 -14.85 11.01
CA PRO A 72 0.26 -14.85 12.45
C PRO A 72 -0.88 -14.07 13.14
N ASN A 73 -1.38 -14.57 14.26
CA ASN A 73 -2.57 -14.03 14.92
C ASN A 73 -2.49 -12.53 15.23
N ASN A 74 -1.30 -12.02 15.57
CA ASN A 74 -1.07 -10.59 15.86
C ASN A 74 -1.22 -9.68 14.64
N PHE A 75 -1.11 -10.22 13.42
CA PHE A 75 -1.30 -9.46 12.18
C PHE A 75 -2.72 -9.59 11.60
N LEU A 76 -3.55 -10.49 12.13
CA LEU A 76 -4.86 -10.78 11.56
C LEU A 76 -5.78 -9.55 11.58
N ASN A 77 -5.76 -8.77 12.68
CA ASN A 77 -6.49 -7.52 12.77
C ASN A 77 -6.02 -6.49 11.72
N PHE A 78 -4.70 -6.34 11.58
CA PHE A 78 -4.12 -5.44 10.58
C PHE A 78 -4.54 -5.85 9.17
N VAL A 79 -4.40 -7.13 8.81
CA VAL A 79 -4.77 -7.63 7.48
C VAL A 79 -6.26 -7.40 7.21
N ASN A 80 -7.14 -7.71 8.16
CA ASN A 80 -8.58 -7.48 7.99
C ASN A 80 -8.92 -6.01 7.74
N LEU A 81 -8.20 -5.07 8.36
CA LEU A 81 -8.36 -3.64 8.12
C LEU A 81 -7.78 -3.18 6.78
N GLN A 82 -6.77 -3.88 6.25
CA GLN A 82 -6.13 -3.56 4.97
C GLN A 82 -6.85 -4.16 3.76
N ILE A 83 -7.50 -5.32 3.89
CA ILE A 83 -8.18 -6.02 2.78
C ILE A 83 -9.08 -5.09 1.96
N PRO A 84 -10.00 -4.28 2.54
CA PRO A 84 -10.82 -3.37 1.76
C PRO A 84 -9.99 -2.39 0.93
N LYS A 85 -8.94 -1.80 1.52
CA LYS A 85 -8.05 -0.85 0.83
C LYS A 85 -7.28 -1.51 -0.30
N TRP A 86 -6.81 -2.74 -0.08
CA TRP A 86 -6.13 -3.52 -1.10
C TRP A 86 -7.04 -3.88 -2.26
N ILE A 87 -8.29 -4.28 -1.98
CA ILE A 87 -9.30 -4.54 -3.03
C ILE A 87 -9.53 -3.27 -3.86
N ASP A 88 -9.76 -2.15 -3.18
CA ASP A 88 -10.01 -0.87 -3.85
C ASP A 88 -8.82 -0.47 -4.73
N ASN A 89 -7.60 -0.61 -4.22
CA ASN A 89 -6.39 -0.28 -4.96
C ASN A 89 -6.02 -1.27 -6.06
N ALA A 90 -6.40 -2.54 -5.93
CA ALA A 90 -6.26 -3.51 -7.02
C ALA A 90 -7.15 -3.12 -8.20
N ILE A 91 -8.39 -2.70 -7.94
CA ILE A 91 -9.32 -2.18 -8.96
C ILE A 91 -8.77 -0.87 -9.54
N ASN A 92 -8.30 0.07 -8.70
CA ASN A 92 -7.70 1.31 -9.18
C ASN A 92 -6.47 1.04 -10.07
N ALA A 93 -5.57 0.13 -9.68
CA ALA A 93 -4.40 -0.25 -10.47
C ALA A 93 -4.79 -0.79 -11.86
N PHE A 94 -5.92 -1.50 -11.96
CA PHE A 94 -6.45 -1.94 -13.24
C PHE A 94 -6.81 -0.76 -14.15
N HIS A 95 -7.47 0.27 -13.62
CA HIS A 95 -7.85 1.48 -14.36
C HIS A 95 -6.69 2.44 -14.66
N TYR A 96 -5.63 2.43 -13.85
CA TYR A 96 -4.48 3.31 -14.02
C TYR A 96 -3.73 3.02 -15.32
N GLN A 97 -3.55 4.07 -16.12
CA GLN A 97 -2.89 4.02 -17.42
C GLN A 97 -1.42 4.47 -17.35
N GLU A 98 -0.54 3.69 -17.97
CA GLU A 98 0.84 4.07 -18.25
C GLU A 98 0.88 5.28 -19.19
N ASN A 99 1.87 6.16 -19.02
CA ASN A 99 2.04 7.44 -19.72
C ASN A 99 0.97 8.50 -19.41
N ALA A 100 0.05 8.22 -18.48
CA ALA A 100 -0.86 9.21 -17.91
C ALA A 100 -0.63 9.31 -16.40
N HIS A 101 -0.96 8.25 -15.65
CA HIS A 101 -0.93 8.26 -14.19
C HIS A 101 0.46 7.91 -13.63
N TYR A 102 1.23 7.11 -14.38
CA TYR A 102 2.59 6.71 -14.07
C TYR A 102 3.36 6.42 -15.35
N ILE A 103 4.67 6.32 -15.24
CA ILE A 103 5.54 5.75 -16.26
C ILE A 103 6.25 4.53 -15.72
N VAL A 104 6.66 3.63 -16.62
CA VAL A 104 7.57 2.54 -16.31
C VAL A 104 8.94 2.91 -16.88
N GLN A 105 9.95 3.00 -16.02
CA GLN A 105 11.32 3.30 -16.42
C GLN A 105 12.29 2.55 -15.53
N ASP A 106 13.31 1.92 -16.13
CA ASP A 106 14.31 1.13 -15.41
C ASP A 106 13.68 0.02 -14.54
N ASP A 107 12.63 -0.63 -15.06
CA ASP A 107 11.81 -1.63 -14.34
C ASP A 107 11.17 -1.11 -13.04
N LEU A 108 11.04 0.22 -12.92
CA LEU A 108 10.43 0.90 -11.78
C LEU A 108 9.20 1.69 -12.21
N ILE A 109 8.18 1.66 -11.37
CA ILE A 109 6.96 2.45 -11.55
C ILE A 109 7.18 3.81 -10.92
N LYS A 110 6.98 4.87 -11.69
CA LYS A 110 7.16 6.24 -11.22
C LYS A 110 5.84 7.01 -11.36
N PRO A 111 5.23 7.46 -10.24
CA PRO A 111 4.03 8.28 -10.28
C PRO A 111 4.25 9.56 -11.10
N VAL A 112 3.21 9.96 -11.83
CA VAL A 112 3.17 11.24 -12.54
C VAL A 112 2.03 12.07 -11.96
N ASP A 113 2.30 13.34 -11.66
CA ASP A 113 1.27 14.31 -11.31
C ASP A 113 0.48 14.73 -12.57
N TYR A 114 -0.37 13.82 -13.03
CA TYR A 114 -1.09 13.94 -14.30
C TYR A 114 -1.98 15.19 -14.39
N TYR A 115 -2.65 15.55 -13.29
CA TYR A 115 -3.63 16.64 -13.29
C TYR A 115 -3.02 18.03 -13.21
N SER A 116 -1.82 18.17 -12.63
CA SER A 116 -1.27 19.50 -12.33
C SER A 116 -0.06 19.86 -13.17
N THR A 117 0.98 19.01 -13.18
CA THR A 117 2.30 19.41 -13.70
C THR A 117 2.89 18.47 -14.74
N GLY A 118 2.47 17.20 -14.77
CA GLY A 118 3.14 16.14 -15.51
C GLY A 118 4.52 15.78 -14.95
N ILE A 119 4.89 16.28 -13.75
CA ILE A 119 6.19 15.99 -13.14
C ILE A 119 6.23 14.53 -12.70
N ILE A 120 7.32 13.86 -13.05
CA ILE A 120 7.64 12.49 -12.62
C ILE A 120 8.18 12.53 -11.20
N GLN A 121 7.54 11.78 -10.31
CA GLN A 121 7.92 11.68 -8.90
C GLN A 121 8.83 10.47 -8.65
N ASN A 122 10.12 10.59 -8.99
CA ASN A 122 11.09 9.48 -8.95
C ASN A 122 11.24 8.76 -7.59
N PHE A 123 10.93 9.45 -6.48
CA PHE A 123 11.14 8.94 -5.13
C PHE A 123 9.83 8.68 -4.37
N SER A 124 8.69 8.83 -5.04
CA SER A 124 7.38 8.63 -4.45
C SER A 124 6.86 7.24 -4.78
N ASN A 125 6.35 6.55 -3.76
CA ASN A 125 5.59 5.32 -3.92
C ASN A 125 4.17 5.54 -3.42
N TRP A 126 3.19 4.92 -4.08
CA TRP A 126 1.83 4.86 -3.54
C TRP A 126 1.73 3.84 -2.43
N THR A 127 0.81 4.10 -1.50
CA THR A 127 0.58 3.28 -0.30
C THR A 127 -0.63 2.37 -0.46
N ASN A 128 -0.87 1.53 0.55
CA ASN A 128 -1.97 0.58 0.63
C ASN A 128 -1.97 -0.39 -0.57
N GLY A 129 -0.80 -0.91 -0.93
CA GLY A 129 -0.66 -1.89 -2.01
C GLY A 129 -0.79 -1.36 -3.45
N LEU A 130 -1.20 -0.11 -3.70
CA LEU A 130 -1.43 0.39 -5.07
C LEU A 130 -0.18 0.26 -5.95
N HIS A 131 0.98 0.62 -5.40
CA HIS A 131 2.25 0.53 -6.12
C HIS A 131 2.60 -0.93 -6.44
N GLN A 132 2.34 -1.86 -5.51
CA GLN A 132 2.57 -3.29 -5.70
C GLN A 132 1.63 -3.88 -6.76
N PHE A 133 0.36 -3.48 -6.79
CA PHE A 133 -0.58 -3.93 -7.83
C PHE A 133 -0.18 -3.43 -9.20
N LEU A 134 0.34 -2.21 -9.32
CA LEU A 134 0.89 -1.72 -10.58
C LEU A 134 2.17 -2.49 -10.97
N GLN A 135 3.03 -2.86 -10.02
CA GLN A 135 4.20 -3.69 -10.30
C GLN A 135 3.78 -5.08 -10.83
N ILE A 136 2.78 -5.70 -10.20
CA ILE A 136 2.18 -6.96 -10.66
C ILE A 136 1.62 -6.80 -12.08
N LYS A 137 0.90 -5.70 -12.36
CA LYS A 137 0.32 -5.41 -13.67
C LYS A 137 1.36 -5.41 -14.80
N HIS A 138 2.58 -4.98 -14.49
CA HIS A 138 3.71 -4.91 -15.45
C HIS A 138 4.69 -6.07 -15.33
N ASN A 139 4.35 -7.12 -14.56
CA ASN A 139 5.24 -8.25 -14.27
C ASN A 139 6.61 -7.82 -13.70
N LEU A 140 6.64 -6.71 -12.95
CA LEU A 140 7.84 -6.19 -12.32
C LEU A 140 8.07 -6.86 -10.96
N LYS A 141 9.30 -6.77 -10.46
CA LYS A 141 9.63 -7.25 -9.12
C LYS A 141 8.87 -6.45 -8.07
N MET A 142 8.09 -7.16 -7.25
CA MET A 142 7.33 -6.54 -6.16
C MET A 142 8.26 -5.98 -5.08
N THR A 143 8.02 -4.74 -4.66
CA THR A 143 8.71 -4.12 -3.52
C THR A 143 7.90 -4.25 -2.24
N SER A 144 8.58 -4.49 -1.13
CA SER A 144 7.92 -4.55 0.19
C SER A 144 7.44 -3.17 0.62
N GLU A 145 6.17 -3.09 1.01
CA GLU A 145 5.62 -1.88 1.61
C GLU A 145 6.09 -1.77 3.07
N ALA A 146 6.63 -0.62 3.45
CA ALA A 146 7.00 -0.33 4.84
C ALA A 146 5.78 0.20 5.60
N PHE A 147 5.38 -0.49 6.67
CA PHE A 147 4.28 -0.05 7.53
C PHE A 147 4.83 0.50 8.85
N THR A 148 4.73 1.80 9.05
CA THR A 148 5.01 2.42 10.36
C THR A 148 3.82 2.18 11.28
N THR A 149 3.91 1.15 12.13
CA THR A 149 2.83 0.81 13.09
C THR A 149 2.82 1.73 14.31
N ASN A 150 4.00 2.19 14.72
CA ASN A 150 4.19 2.99 15.91
C ASN A 150 5.23 4.07 15.62
N PHE A 151 4.91 5.30 16.01
CA PHE A 151 5.84 6.41 16.02
C PHE A 151 5.75 7.10 17.38
N LEU A 152 6.90 7.36 17.99
CA LEU A 152 6.99 8.12 19.22
C LEU A 152 8.20 9.04 19.11
N SER A 153 7.96 10.35 19.11
CA SER A 153 9.05 11.33 19.13
C SER A 153 9.77 11.28 20.46
N ASN A 154 11.04 11.71 20.49
CA ASN A 154 11.81 11.80 21.73
C ASN A 154 11.10 12.67 22.78
N ILE A 155 10.50 13.79 22.37
CA ILE A 155 9.71 14.65 23.26
C ILE A 155 8.52 13.88 23.84
N GLY A 156 7.74 13.20 22.99
CA GLY A 156 6.60 12.39 23.43
C GLY A 156 7.01 11.22 24.34
N TYR A 157 8.17 10.62 24.10
CA TYR A 157 8.74 9.57 24.93
C TYR A 157 9.08 10.09 26.33
N PHE A 158 9.84 11.17 26.43
CA PHE A 158 10.26 11.73 27.72
C PHE A 158 9.08 12.30 28.52
N LYS A 159 8.08 12.90 27.84
CA LYS A 159 6.85 13.37 28.51
C LYS A 159 6.09 12.28 29.26
N LYS A 160 6.21 11.00 28.87
CA LYS A 160 5.57 9.88 29.61
C LYS A 160 6.14 9.67 31.01
N TYR A 161 7.35 10.17 31.28
CA TYR A 161 7.98 10.09 32.59
C TYR A 161 7.57 11.23 33.52
N ASN A 162 6.74 12.17 33.06
CA ASN A 162 6.28 13.35 33.80
C ASN A 162 7.47 14.06 34.48
N GLN A 163 7.46 14.13 35.81
CA GLN A 163 8.49 14.78 36.62
C GLN A 163 9.72 13.90 36.90
N ASN A 164 9.69 12.63 36.48
CA ASN A 164 10.78 11.67 36.70
C ASN A 164 11.77 11.66 35.53
N LEU A 165 12.21 12.83 35.10
CA LEU A 165 13.19 13.00 34.03
C LEU A 165 14.48 13.59 34.59
N PHE A 166 15.52 12.78 34.67
CA PHE A 166 16.86 13.18 35.10
C PHE A 166 17.87 12.87 34.01
N GLY A 167 18.81 13.77 33.79
CA GLY A 167 19.86 13.60 32.79
C GLY A 167 21.16 14.26 33.22
N LEU A 168 22.27 13.66 32.82
CA LEU A 168 23.60 14.21 33.02
C LEU A 168 24.24 14.47 31.66
N THR A 169 24.83 15.64 31.49
CA THR A 169 25.61 15.98 30.30
C THR A 169 26.90 16.68 30.70
N GLY A 170 27.99 16.35 30.02
CA GLY A 170 29.26 17.07 30.15
C GLY A 170 29.25 18.43 29.44
N THR A 171 28.27 18.67 28.56
CA THR A 171 28.14 19.89 27.76
C THR A 171 26.68 20.30 27.67
N LEU A 172 26.33 21.39 28.37
CA LEU A 172 24.99 21.99 28.29
C LEU A 172 24.75 22.79 26.99
N GLY A 173 25.82 23.06 26.22
CA GLY A 173 25.75 23.84 24.99
C GLY A 173 25.52 25.33 25.23
N SER A 174 24.98 26.00 24.22
CA SER A 174 24.65 27.43 24.25
C SER A 174 23.48 27.74 25.19
N ASP A 175 23.30 29.00 25.58
CA ASP A 175 22.15 29.40 26.42
C ASP A 175 20.82 29.18 25.70
N ALA A 176 20.77 29.29 24.37
CA ALA A 176 19.60 28.93 23.58
C ALA A 176 19.26 27.44 23.72
N SER A 177 20.28 26.56 23.68
CA SER A 177 20.10 25.11 23.86
C SER A 177 19.58 24.77 25.25
N LYS A 178 20.11 25.41 26.30
CA LYS A 178 19.65 25.26 27.68
C LYS A 178 18.20 25.67 27.85
N LYS A 179 17.81 26.81 27.25
CA LYS A 179 16.43 27.29 27.31
C LYS A 179 15.46 26.33 26.64
N VAL A 180 15.80 25.80 25.47
CA VAL A 180 14.98 24.78 24.80
C VAL A 180 14.81 23.53 25.67
N LEU A 181 15.86 23.07 26.35
CA LEU A 181 15.76 21.92 27.25
C LEU A 181 14.79 22.19 28.41
N ALA A 182 14.95 23.33 29.09
CA ALA A 182 14.07 23.71 30.20
C ALA A 182 12.61 23.88 29.75
N ASP A 183 12.38 24.58 28.63
CA ASP A 183 11.03 24.90 28.15
C ASP A 183 10.30 23.67 27.56
N VAL A 184 11.00 22.79 26.85
CA VAL A 184 10.37 21.64 26.16
C VAL A 184 10.18 20.45 27.10
N TYR A 185 11.11 20.23 28.02
CA TYR A 185 11.10 19.07 28.91
C TYR A 185 10.73 19.40 30.36
N GLU A 186 10.53 20.68 30.71
CA GLU A 186 10.17 21.15 32.06
C GLU A 186 11.18 20.68 33.13
N VAL A 187 12.48 20.74 32.79
CA VAL A 187 13.57 20.30 33.66
C VAL A 187 14.45 21.45 34.13
N ASP A 188 14.90 21.36 35.38
CA ASP A 188 15.89 22.27 35.94
C ASP A 188 17.31 21.86 35.53
N LEU A 189 18.16 22.86 35.29
CA LEU A 189 19.55 22.66 34.90
C LEU A 189 20.48 23.10 36.03
N ILE A 190 21.28 22.17 36.55
CA ILE A 190 22.25 22.42 37.61
C ILE A 190 23.65 22.11 37.10
N ILE A 191 24.60 23.03 37.33
CA ILE A 191 26.01 22.83 37.00
C ILE A 191 26.72 22.24 38.22
N MET A 192 27.18 21.00 38.08
CA MET A 192 27.99 20.34 39.11
C MET A 192 29.46 20.79 39.02
N PRO A 193 30.09 21.17 40.15
CA PRO A 193 31.50 21.57 40.16
C PRO A 193 32.42 20.37 39.85
N SER A 194 33.53 20.62 39.15
CA SER A 194 34.53 19.59 38.87
C SER A 194 35.33 19.22 40.12
N SER A 195 35.53 17.93 40.36
CA SER A 195 36.33 17.43 41.49
C SER A 195 37.80 17.88 41.45
N SER A 196 38.38 18.03 40.26
CA SER A 196 39.78 18.44 40.06
C SER A 196 39.87 19.67 39.15
N LYS A 197 40.89 20.52 39.36
CA LYS A 197 41.16 21.66 38.48
C LYS A 197 41.54 21.16 37.09
N LYS A 198 40.88 21.70 36.06
CA LYS A 198 41.21 21.43 34.66
C LYS A 198 42.63 21.98 34.38
N HIS A 199 43.55 21.10 34.04
CA HIS A 199 44.86 21.49 33.53
C HIS A 199 44.76 21.63 32.02
N TYR A 200 44.83 22.88 31.54
CA TYR A 200 44.94 23.16 30.13
C TYR A 200 46.43 23.13 29.79
N ILE A 201 46.83 22.24 28.89
CA ILE A 201 48.17 22.29 28.30
C ILE A 201 48.12 23.45 27.29
N ALA A 202 48.88 24.50 27.59
CA ALA A 202 49.08 25.64 26.69
C ALA A 202 50.04 25.25 25.56
#